data_AF-A0A374EVR7-F1
#
_entry.id   AF-A0A374EVR7-F1
#
_cell.length_a   1.000
_cell.length_b   1.000
_cell.length_c   1.000
_cell.angle_alpha   90.00
_cell.angle_beta   90.00
_cell.angle_gamma   90.00
#
_symmetry.space_group_name_H-M   'P 1'
#
loop_
_entity.id
_entity.type
_entity.pdbx_description
1 polymer ?
#
loop_
_entity_poly.entity_id
_entity_poly.type
_entity_poly.pdbx_seq_one_letter_code
_entity_poly.pdbx_strand_id
1 'polypeptide(L)'
;MIFESIKKLVTYGLESGLIEESDRVYTTNRLLEALDLEEYDEPAEEFSDVDLESTLKELLDYAVEKGLTEDSVVYRDLFDTKLMGLLTPRPSEVDTKFWGLYNHQSAKVATDYFYKLSQDTDYIRRYRVKKDMRWIAPTEYGDLDITINLSKPEKDPKAIAAAKLAKQSGYPKCLLCYENVGYAGRVNSPARQNHRVISLKINGTDWGLQYSPYVYYNEHCILFNKKHTPMVIDRSAFEKLFDFVRQFPHYFIGSNADLPIVGGSILSHEHFQGGHYTFAMAKAPVEEKIVFKGFENVDAGIVKWPMSVIRINNEDKNALVDLADKILKAWRGYTDEEAFIYAETEGEPHNTITPIARMRDGRYELDLVLRNNITTEEYPLGVYHPHQELHHIKKENIGLIEVMGLAVLPSRLKGEMEKLAQVLVTEGTEGVRRDKLIEKHADWAEEISKKNSITAENVHEVLQKEIGIVFAKVLEHAGVYKRNKDGKAAFERFIDYVNNK
;
A
#
# COMPACT_ATOMS: atom_id res chain seq x y z
N MET A 1 -5.07 10.06 -38.71
CA MET A 1 -5.61 9.83 -37.35
C MET A 1 -5.12 8.51 -36.74
N ILE A 2 -5.65 7.31 -37.06
CA ILE A 2 -5.21 6.08 -36.34
C ILE A 2 -3.72 5.73 -36.56
N PHE A 3 -3.19 5.88 -37.77
CA PHE A 3 -1.77 5.63 -38.05
C PHE A 3 -0.83 6.62 -37.35
N GLU A 4 -1.28 7.86 -37.10
CA GLU A 4 -0.55 8.84 -36.27
C GLU A 4 -0.50 8.37 -34.82
N SER A 5 -1.62 7.91 -34.25
CA SER A 5 -1.65 7.38 -32.88
C SER A 5 -0.76 6.14 -32.72
N ILE A 6 -0.68 5.28 -33.74
CA ILE A 6 0.25 4.15 -33.78
C ILE A 6 1.70 4.65 -33.81
N LYS A 7 2.04 5.60 -34.71
CA LYS A 7 3.38 6.19 -34.79
C LYS A 7 3.78 6.85 -33.48
N LYS A 8 2.88 7.63 -32.85
CA LYS A 8 3.06 8.23 -31.53
C LYS A 8 3.40 7.17 -30.47
N LEU A 9 2.65 6.07 -30.38
CA LEU A 9 2.92 5.03 -29.38
C LEU A 9 4.27 4.34 -29.62
N VAL A 10 4.65 4.09 -30.87
CA VAL A 10 5.98 3.55 -31.21
C VAL A 10 7.08 4.54 -30.83
N THR A 11 6.90 5.82 -31.16
CA THR A 11 7.82 6.90 -30.76
C THR A 11 7.96 6.97 -29.24
N TYR A 12 6.86 6.91 -28.48
CA TYR A 12 6.88 6.85 -27.03
C TYR A 12 7.73 5.68 -26.52
N GLY A 13 7.58 4.50 -27.12
CA GLY A 13 8.36 3.32 -26.78
C GLY A 13 9.87 3.53 -26.92
N LEU A 14 10.29 4.25 -27.97
CA LEU A 14 11.69 4.57 -28.24
C LEU A 14 12.20 5.65 -27.26
N GLU A 15 11.44 6.73 -27.07
CA GLU A 15 11.79 7.83 -26.15
C GLU A 15 11.95 7.35 -24.71
N SER A 16 11.08 6.43 -24.27
CA SER A 16 11.12 5.85 -22.93
C SER A 16 12.18 4.75 -22.77
N GLY A 17 12.73 4.23 -23.87
CA GLY A 17 13.65 3.09 -23.89
C GLY A 17 12.98 1.76 -23.55
N LEU A 18 11.66 1.64 -23.78
CA LEU A 18 10.93 0.38 -23.70
C LEU A 18 11.23 -0.54 -24.87
N ILE A 19 11.48 0.04 -26.05
CA ILE A 19 11.89 -0.65 -27.26
C ILE A 19 13.14 0.02 -27.85
N GLU A 20 13.91 -0.72 -28.64
CA GLU A 20 15.04 -0.17 -29.38
C GLU A 20 14.68 0.12 -30.85
N GLU A 21 15.55 0.83 -31.56
CA GLU A 21 15.31 1.18 -32.98
C GLU A 21 15.06 -0.05 -33.86
N SER A 22 15.74 -1.17 -33.56
CA SER A 22 15.53 -2.45 -34.25
C SER A 22 14.13 -3.03 -34.05
N ASP A 23 13.42 -2.63 -33.00
CA ASP A 23 12.07 -3.10 -32.70
C ASP A 23 10.98 -2.22 -33.31
N ARG A 24 11.33 -1.07 -33.92
CA ARG A 24 10.34 -0.11 -34.47
C ARG A 24 9.33 -0.79 -35.37
N VAL A 25 9.79 -1.45 -36.43
CA VAL A 25 8.94 -2.15 -37.41
C VAL A 25 8.18 -3.31 -36.76
N TYR A 26 8.83 -4.05 -35.86
CA TYR A 26 8.20 -5.15 -35.13
C TYR A 26 7.02 -4.65 -34.29
N THR A 27 7.24 -3.63 -33.47
CA THR A 27 6.22 -3.03 -32.60
C THR A 27 5.07 -2.45 -33.41
N THR A 28 5.35 -1.73 -34.51
CA THR A 28 4.31 -1.25 -35.43
C THR A 28 3.42 -2.41 -35.90
N ASN A 29 4.01 -3.49 -36.42
CA ASN A 29 3.26 -4.65 -36.90
C ASN A 29 2.43 -5.33 -35.79
N ARG A 30 2.97 -5.41 -34.57
CA ARG A 30 2.22 -5.97 -33.42
C ARG A 30 1.04 -5.09 -33.03
N LEU A 31 1.17 -3.77 -33.13
CA LEU A 31 0.08 -2.82 -32.86
C LEU A 31 -1.01 -2.91 -33.93
N LEU A 32 -0.64 -3.01 -35.22
CA LEU A 32 -1.59 -3.21 -36.32
C LEU A 32 -2.42 -4.48 -36.11
N GLU A 33 -1.78 -5.61 -35.79
CA GLU A 33 -2.49 -6.85 -35.46
C GLU A 33 -3.44 -6.68 -34.27
N ALA A 34 -3.01 -5.98 -33.22
CA ALA A 34 -3.84 -5.77 -32.02
C ALA A 34 -5.06 -4.87 -32.27
N LEU A 35 -4.98 -3.99 -33.28
CA LEU A 35 -6.00 -3.04 -33.71
C LEU A 35 -6.79 -3.52 -34.95
N ASP A 36 -6.58 -4.75 -35.39
CA ASP A 36 -7.26 -5.36 -36.55
C ASP A 36 -7.07 -4.56 -37.85
N LEU A 37 -5.84 -4.13 -38.11
CA LEU A 37 -5.42 -3.36 -39.30
C LEU A 37 -4.51 -4.20 -40.21
N GLU A 38 -4.85 -4.29 -41.49
CA GLU A 38 -4.05 -5.01 -42.51
C GLU A 38 -3.08 -4.10 -43.27
N GLU A 39 -3.31 -2.78 -43.24
CA GLU A 39 -2.53 -1.77 -43.96
C GLU A 39 -1.96 -0.74 -42.99
N TYR A 40 -0.81 -0.16 -43.35
CA TYR A 40 -0.18 0.94 -42.65
C TYR A 40 0.44 1.91 -43.64
N ASP A 41 -0.08 3.12 -43.67
CA ASP A 41 0.52 4.25 -44.36
C ASP A 41 1.21 5.12 -43.32
N GLU A 42 2.54 5.09 -43.29
CA GLU A 42 3.31 5.78 -42.26
C GLU A 42 3.11 7.30 -42.38
N PRO A 43 2.61 7.97 -41.32
CA PRO A 43 2.44 9.41 -41.34
C PRO A 43 3.76 10.13 -41.58
N ALA A 44 3.75 11.15 -42.46
CA ALA A 44 4.91 11.98 -42.74
C ALA A 44 5.29 12.90 -41.56
N GLU A 45 4.36 13.15 -40.64
CA GLU A 45 4.61 13.94 -39.43
C GLU A 45 5.51 13.16 -38.46
N GLU A 46 6.51 13.85 -37.92
CA GLU A 46 7.36 13.34 -36.85
C GLU A 46 6.85 13.85 -35.50
N PHE A 47 6.84 12.96 -34.52
CA PHE A 47 6.38 13.27 -33.17
C PHE A 47 7.56 13.24 -32.19
N SER A 48 7.46 14.05 -31.14
CA SER A 48 8.36 14.01 -29.99
C SER A 48 7.60 14.34 -28.70
N ASP A 49 8.18 13.97 -27.56
CA ASP A 49 7.61 14.22 -26.22
C ASP A 49 6.18 13.70 -26.10
N VAL A 50 5.97 12.46 -26.56
CA VAL A 50 4.63 11.90 -26.74
C VAL A 50 3.90 11.79 -25.39
N ASP A 51 2.73 12.41 -25.30
CA ASP A 51 1.83 12.23 -24.16
C ASP A 51 1.10 10.88 -24.26
N LEU A 52 1.45 9.98 -23.35
CA LEU A 52 0.92 8.61 -23.33
C LEU A 52 -0.59 8.57 -23.07
N GLU A 53 -1.12 9.41 -22.18
CA GLU A 53 -2.54 9.40 -21.79
C GLU A 53 -3.44 9.72 -22.99
N SER A 54 -3.14 10.80 -23.72
CA SER A 54 -3.87 11.19 -24.93
C SER A 54 -3.68 10.18 -26.07
N THR A 55 -2.47 9.68 -26.29
CA THR A 55 -2.19 8.69 -27.34
C THR A 55 -2.96 7.39 -27.11
N LEU A 56 -2.93 6.85 -25.89
CA LEU A 56 -3.73 5.66 -25.54
C LEU A 56 -5.22 5.94 -25.65
N LYS A 57 -5.68 7.14 -25.28
CA LYS A 57 -7.09 7.52 -25.45
C LYS A 57 -7.52 7.46 -26.92
N GLU A 58 -6.74 8.00 -27.84
CA GLU A 58 -7.03 7.94 -29.29
C GLU A 58 -7.14 6.48 -29.79
N LEU A 59 -6.20 5.62 -29.39
CA LEU A 59 -6.20 4.19 -29.75
C LEU A 59 -7.39 3.43 -29.16
N LEU A 60 -7.77 3.74 -27.92
CA LEU A 60 -8.92 3.13 -27.24
C LEU A 60 -10.24 3.58 -27.86
N ASP A 61 -10.36 4.85 -28.24
CA ASP A 61 -11.56 5.37 -28.91
C ASP A 61 -11.76 4.66 -30.25
N TYR A 62 -10.69 4.45 -31.02
CA TYR A 62 -10.73 3.62 -32.24
C TYR A 62 -11.14 2.17 -31.94
N ALA A 63 -10.55 1.55 -30.91
CA ALA A 63 -10.86 0.17 -30.55
C ALA A 63 -12.34 -0.01 -30.15
N VAL A 64 -12.94 0.99 -29.49
CA VAL A 64 -14.38 1.03 -29.19
C VAL A 64 -15.20 1.19 -30.48
N GLU A 65 -14.83 2.13 -31.36
CA GLU A 65 -15.53 2.38 -32.62
C GLU A 65 -15.57 1.13 -33.52
N LYS A 66 -14.48 0.35 -33.54
CA LYS A 66 -14.37 -0.89 -34.31
C LYS A 66 -14.89 -2.13 -33.60
N GLY A 67 -15.39 -2.00 -32.37
CA GLY A 67 -15.93 -3.13 -31.61
C GLY A 67 -14.87 -4.13 -31.12
N LEU A 68 -13.60 -3.72 -31.04
CA LEU A 68 -12.49 -4.51 -30.49
C LEU A 68 -12.51 -4.55 -28.96
N THR A 69 -13.15 -3.56 -28.33
CA THR A 69 -13.37 -3.47 -26.89
C THR A 69 -14.69 -2.75 -26.59
N GLU A 70 -15.21 -2.88 -25.36
CA GLU A 70 -16.42 -2.16 -24.93
C GLU A 70 -16.07 -0.78 -24.36
N ASP A 71 -17.02 0.17 -24.47
CA ASP A 71 -16.87 1.51 -23.89
C ASP A 71 -17.14 1.52 -22.37
N SER A 72 -16.21 0.95 -21.60
CA SER A 72 -16.21 1.03 -20.15
C SER A 72 -14.79 1.11 -19.60
N VAL A 73 -14.63 1.63 -18.39
CA VAL A 73 -13.32 1.73 -17.71
C VAL A 73 -12.62 0.38 -17.65
N VAL A 74 -13.35 -0.69 -17.32
CA VAL A 74 -12.74 -2.02 -17.16
C VAL A 74 -12.24 -2.57 -18.51
N TYR A 75 -13.03 -2.46 -19.57
CA TYR A 75 -12.65 -3.00 -20.88
C TYR A 75 -11.58 -2.17 -21.58
N ARG A 76 -11.64 -0.84 -21.42
CA ARG A 76 -10.57 0.05 -21.86
C ARG A 76 -9.26 -0.26 -21.13
N ASP A 77 -9.29 -0.52 -19.82
CA ASP A 77 -8.13 -0.93 -19.01
C ASP A 77 -7.55 -2.31 -19.39
N LEU A 78 -8.36 -3.22 -19.95
CA LEU A 78 -7.84 -4.48 -20.49
C LEU A 78 -7.14 -4.23 -21.82
N PHE A 79 -7.71 -3.40 -22.68
CA PHE A 79 -7.19 -3.16 -24.02
C PHE A 79 -5.94 -2.28 -24.01
N ASP A 80 -5.87 -1.23 -23.19
CA ASP A 80 -4.66 -0.41 -23.08
C ASP A 80 -3.47 -1.22 -22.55
N THR A 81 -3.71 -2.12 -21.59
CA THR A 81 -2.69 -2.99 -21.02
C THR A 81 -2.21 -4.00 -22.05
N LYS A 82 -3.10 -4.46 -22.95
CA LYS A 82 -2.73 -5.26 -24.12
C LYS A 82 -1.79 -4.49 -25.03
N LEU A 83 -2.11 -3.24 -25.38
CA LEU A 83 -1.26 -2.39 -26.23
C LEU A 83 0.11 -2.14 -25.58
N MET A 84 0.14 -1.70 -24.32
CA MET A 84 1.40 -1.46 -23.59
C MET A 84 2.21 -2.75 -23.40
N GLY A 85 1.55 -3.89 -23.27
CA GLY A 85 2.20 -5.20 -23.21
C GLY A 85 3.04 -5.52 -24.44
N LEU A 86 2.72 -4.96 -25.61
CA LEU A 86 3.48 -5.15 -26.85
C LEU A 86 4.80 -4.38 -26.87
N LEU A 87 4.87 -3.27 -26.12
CA LEU A 87 6.07 -2.45 -25.95
C LEU A 87 6.91 -2.88 -24.75
N THR A 88 6.37 -3.72 -23.87
CA THR A 88 7.03 -4.04 -22.60
C THR A 88 8.12 -5.12 -22.81
N PRO A 89 9.39 -4.87 -22.42
CA PRO A 89 10.49 -5.84 -22.54
C PRO A 89 10.17 -7.20 -21.91
N ARG A 90 10.79 -8.30 -22.33
CA ARG A 90 10.53 -9.61 -21.73
C ARG A 90 11.08 -9.67 -20.29
N PRO A 91 10.51 -10.51 -19.40
CA PRO A 91 10.98 -10.64 -18.03
C PRO A 91 12.49 -10.90 -17.89
N SER A 92 13.08 -11.72 -18.77
CA SER A 92 14.51 -12.03 -18.76
C SER A 92 15.40 -10.80 -19.05
N GLU A 93 14.95 -9.89 -19.90
CA GLU A 93 15.69 -8.68 -20.25
C GLU A 93 15.67 -7.69 -19.08
N VAL A 94 14.51 -7.57 -18.42
CA VAL A 94 14.35 -6.75 -17.22
C VAL A 94 15.20 -7.27 -16.07
N ASP A 95 15.17 -8.58 -15.79
CA ASP A 95 16.00 -9.20 -14.74
C ASP A 95 17.50 -9.00 -15.05
N THR A 96 17.92 -9.21 -16.30
CA THR A 96 19.33 -9.03 -16.71
C THR A 96 19.80 -7.59 -16.49
N LYS A 97 19.00 -6.61 -16.94
CA LYS A 97 19.33 -5.19 -16.78
C LYS A 97 19.32 -4.77 -15.31
N PHE A 98 18.33 -5.18 -14.53
CA PHE A 98 18.23 -4.89 -13.10
C PHE A 98 19.46 -5.40 -12.35
N TRP A 99 19.80 -6.68 -12.49
CA TRP A 99 20.94 -7.28 -11.80
C TRP A 99 22.27 -6.77 -12.34
N GLY A 100 22.34 -6.40 -13.62
CA GLY A 100 23.48 -5.68 -14.19
C GLY A 100 23.73 -4.36 -13.47
N LEU A 101 22.69 -3.53 -13.29
CA LEU A 101 22.77 -2.26 -12.56
C LEU A 101 23.09 -2.47 -11.07
N TYR A 102 22.47 -3.47 -10.45
CA TYR A 102 22.68 -3.80 -9.04
C TYR A 102 24.14 -4.16 -8.76
N ASN A 103 24.71 -5.06 -9.56
CA ASN A 103 26.05 -5.61 -9.32
C ASN A 103 27.19 -4.65 -9.71
N HIS A 104 26.99 -3.81 -10.73
CA HIS A 104 28.04 -2.93 -11.24
C HIS A 104 27.94 -1.49 -10.73
N GLN A 105 26.79 -1.08 -10.16
CA GLN A 105 26.58 0.28 -9.67
C GLN A 105 26.08 0.30 -8.23
N SER A 106 24.78 0.01 -8.01
CA SER A 106 24.21 -0.08 -6.66
C SER A 106 22.79 -0.63 -6.68
N ALA A 107 22.31 -1.11 -5.53
CA ALA A 107 20.92 -1.48 -5.32
C ALA A 107 19.94 -0.35 -5.65
N LYS A 108 20.29 0.89 -5.30
CA LYS A 108 19.45 2.07 -5.56
C LYS A 108 19.28 2.34 -7.05
N VAL A 109 20.36 2.30 -7.83
CA VAL A 109 20.27 2.51 -9.29
C VAL A 109 19.41 1.44 -9.96
N ALA A 110 19.51 0.18 -9.50
CA ALA A 110 18.67 -0.90 -10.00
C ALA A 110 17.18 -0.66 -9.69
N THR A 111 16.84 -0.25 -8.47
CA THR A 111 15.45 0.03 -8.08
C THR A 111 14.90 1.28 -8.76
N ASP A 112 15.70 2.34 -8.92
CA ASP A 112 15.35 3.56 -9.66
C ASP A 112 14.98 3.21 -11.12
N TYR A 113 15.80 2.37 -11.79
CA TYR A 113 15.51 1.86 -13.12
C TYR A 113 14.19 1.08 -13.16
N PHE A 114 13.99 0.14 -12.25
CA PHE A 114 12.78 -0.68 -12.24
C PHE A 114 11.52 0.13 -11.93
N TYR A 115 11.63 1.17 -11.10
CA TYR A 115 10.53 2.06 -10.80
C TYR A 115 10.16 2.90 -12.02
N LYS A 116 11.15 3.48 -12.70
CA LYS A 116 10.96 4.18 -13.98
C LYS A 116 10.31 3.27 -15.02
N LEU A 117 10.82 2.05 -15.19
CA LEU A 117 10.24 1.05 -16.10
C LEU A 117 8.75 0.82 -15.79
N SER A 118 8.41 0.63 -14.51
CA SER A 118 7.02 0.40 -14.08
C SER A 118 6.10 1.60 -14.36
N GLN A 119 6.64 2.82 -14.41
CA GLN A 119 5.91 4.04 -14.79
C GLN A 119 5.76 4.19 -16.31
N ASP A 120 6.77 3.76 -17.07
CA ASP A 120 6.77 3.90 -18.53
C ASP A 120 5.97 2.79 -19.22
N THR A 121 5.90 1.60 -18.64
CA THR A 121 5.01 0.53 -19.16
C THR A 121 3.53 0.78 -18.89
N ASP A 122 3.18 1.92 -18.28
CA ASP A 122 1.85 2.25 -17.75
C ASP A 122 1.30 1.22 -16.74
N TYR A 123 2.17 0.42 -16.12
CA TYR A 123 1.77 -0.42 -15.00
C TYR A 123 1.41 0.46 -13.78
N ILE A 124 2.25 1.46 -13.51
CA ILE A 124 1.94 2.58 -12.64
C ILE A 124 1.38 3.71 -13.50
N ARG A 125 0.07 3.88 -13.47
CA ARG A 125 -0.65 4.88 -14.27
C ARG A 125 -0.49 6.28 -13.67
N ARG A 126 0.59 6.97 -14.04
CA ARG A 126 0.95 8.29 -13.47
C ARG A 126 -0.18 9.31 -13.55
N TYR A 127 -0.94 9.30 -14.64
CA TYR A 127 -2.08 10.20 -14.83
C TYR A 127 -3.28 9.94 -13.91
N ARG A 128 -3.37 8.75 -13.30
CA ARG A 128 -4.35 8.44 -12.25
C ARG A 128 -3.81 8.79 -10.88
N VAL A 129 -2.54 8.46 -10.61
CA VAL A 129 -1.88 8.74 -9.32
C VAL A 129 -1.81 10.25 -9.05
N LYS A 130 -1.58 11.10 -10.07
CA LYS A 130 -1.58 12.57 -9.92
C LYS A 130 -2.90 13.17 -9.43
N LYS A 131 -4.00 12.40 -9.45
CA LYS A 131 -5.33 12.83 -9.00
C LYS A 131 -5.53 12.61 -7.50
N ASP A 132 -4.71 11.80 -6.84
CA ASP A 132 -4.82 11.55 -5.40
C ASP A 132 -4.66 12.85 -4.62
N MET A 133 -5.50 13.04 -3.59
CA MET A 133 -5.34 14.16 -2.67
C MET A 133 -4.39 13.74 -1.56
N ARG A 134 -3.38 14.57 -1.28
CA ARG A 134 -2.36 14.31 -0.24
C ARG A 134 -2.10 15.58 0.56
N TRP A 135 -2.01 15.44 1.87
CA TRP A 135 -1.58 16.51 2.77
C TRP A 135 -0.91 15.93 4.01
N ILE A 136 -0.19 16.77 4.73
CA ILE A 136 0.46 16.42 5.99
C ILE A 136 -0.37 17.01 7.13
N ALA A 137 -0.63 16.21 8.16
CA ALA A 137 -1.30 16.63 9.38
C ALA A 137 -0.34 16.54 10.58
N PRO A 138 0.09 17.69 11.14
CA PRO A 138 0.90 17.70 12.35
C PRO A 138 0.11 17.19 13.56
N THR A 139 0.70 16.28 14.33
CA THR A 139 0.12 15.73 15.57
C THR A 139 1.17 15.65 16.68
N GLU A 140 0.76 15.29 17.90
CA GLU A 140 1.71 15.07 19.01
C GLU A 140 2.69 13.89 18.78
N TYR A 141 2.37 13.02 17.83
CA TYR A 141 3.16 11.86 17.40
C TYR A 141 4.04 12.16 16.19
N GLY A 142 4.00 13.39 15.67
CA GLY A 142 4.69 13.82 14.46
C GLY A 142 3.73 14.05 13.30
N ASP A 143 4.30 14.23 12.11
CA ASP A 143 3.59 14.57 10.88
C ASP A 143 2.98 13.31 10.25
N LEU A 144 1.66 13.15 10.39
CA LEU A 144 0.93 12.06 9.74
C LEU A 144 0.69 12.41 8.27
N ASP A 145 0.94 11.45 7.39
CA ASP A 145 0.60 11.58 5.97
C ASP A 145 -0.87 11.21 5.78
N ILE A 146 -1.63 12.01 5.05
CA ILE A 146 -3.03 11.72 4.75
C ILE A 146 -3.22 11.66 3.24
N THR A 147 -3.88 10.62 2.74
CA THR A 147 -4.22 10.49 1.33
C THR A 147 -5.67 10.05 1.13
N ILE A 148 -6.36 10.65 0.16
CA ILE A 148 -7.59 10.10 -0.42
C ILE A 148 -7.20 9.51 -1.78
N ASN A 149 -7.26 8.18 -1.89
CA ASN A 149 -6.88 7.49 -3.11
C ASN A 149 -8.01 7.58 -4.15
N LEU A 150 -7.74 8.30 -5.24
CA LEU A 150 -8.63 8.46 -6.39
C LEU A 150 -8.13 7.67 -7.62
N SER A 151 -6.92 7.10 -7.55
CA SER A 151 -6.33 6.30 -8.62
C SER A 151 -7.02 4.94 -8.83
N LYS A 152 -7.70 4.41 -7.81
CA LYS A 152 -8.43 3.13 -7.90
C LYS A 152 -9.79 3.35 -8.58
N PRO A 153 -10.03 2.77 -9.77
CA PRO A 153 -11.29 2.97 -10.48
C PRO A 153 -12.45 2.27 -9.75
N GLU A 154 -13.59 2.97 -9.66
CA GLU A 154 -14.85 2.35 -9.27
C GLU A 154 -15.36 1.45 -10.39
N LYS A 155 -15.92 0.29 -10.03
CA LYS A 155 -16.48 -0.64 -11.01
C LYS A 155 -17.88 -0.17 -11.40
N ASP A 156 -18.10 0.07 -12.69
CA ASP A 156 -19.42 0.33 -13.27
C ASP A 156 -20.39 -0.87 -13.01
N PRO A 157 -21.66 -0.62 -12.64
CA PRO A 157 -22.73 -1.62 -12.60
C PRO A 157 -22.74 -2.64 -13.76
N LYS A 158 -22.47 -2.22 -15.01
CA LYS A 158 -22.41 -3.15 -16.15
C LYS A 158 -21.26 -4.15 -16.02
N ALA A 159 -20.07 -3.67 -15.66
CA ALA A 159 -18.90 -4.53 -15.44
C ALA A 159 -19.11 -5.45 -14.22
N ILE A 160 -19.81 -5.00 -13.19
CA ILE A 160 -20.18 -5.84 -12.04
C ILE A 160 -21.12 -6.98 -12.47
N ALA A 161 -22.13 -6.68 -13.29
CA ALA A 161 -23.05 -7.68 -13.81
C ALA A 161 -22.33 -8.71 -14.70
N ALA A 162 -21.50 -8.23 -15.64
CA ALA A 162 -20.69 -9.10 -16.51
C ALA A 162 -19.71 -9.98 -15.70
N ALA A 163 -19.06 -9.41 -14.68
CA ALA A 163 -18.16 -10.15 -13.80
C ALA A 163 -18.84 -11.28 -13.02
N LYS A 164 -20.13 -11.12 -12.65
CA LYS A 164 -20.93 -12.16 -11.99
C LYS A 164 -21.30 -13.30 -12.93
N LEU A 165 -21.49 -13.01 -14.21
CA LEU A 165 -21.82 -14.01 -15.25
C LEU A 165 -20.57 -14.69 -15.83
N ALA A 166 -19.39 -14.07 -15.66
CA ALA A 166 -18.14 -14.60 -16.17
C ALA A 166 -17.78 -15.94 -15.52
N LYS A 167 -17.25 -16.87 -16.33
CA LYS A 167 -16.76 -18.16 -15.87
C LYS A 167 -15.71 -17.96 -14.78
N GLN A 168 -15.92 -18.57 -13.62
CA GLN A 168 -14.91 -18.60 -12.57
C GLN A 168 -13.67 -19.35 -13.09
N SER A 169 -12.52 -18.72 -12.99
CA SER A 169 -11.22 -19.31 -13.34
C SER A 169 -10.34 -19.29 -12.11
N GLY A 170 -9.67 -20.41 -11.84
CA GLY A 170 -8.70 -20.54 -10.75
C GLY A 170 -7.29 -20.05 -11.11
N TYR A 171 -7.10 -19.44 -12.29
CA TYR A 171 -5.80 -18.96 -12.77
C TYR A 171 -5.84 -17.48 -13.19
N PRO A 172 -4.88 -16.65 -12.75
CA PRO A 172 -4.00 -16.86 -11.60
C PRO A 172 -4.81 -17.06 -10.30
N LYS A 173 -4.24 -17.75 -9.31
CA LYS A 173 -4.99 -18.10 -8.07
C LYS A 173 -5.33 -16.86 -7.24
N CYS A 174 -4.47 -15.85 -7.23
CA CYS A 174 -4.71 -14.56 -6.60
C CYS A 174 -3.96 -13.44 -7.35
N LEU A 175 -4.09 -12.20 -6.89
CA LEU A 175 -3.47 -11.02 -7.51
C LEU A 175 -1.95 -10.92 -7.33
N LEU A 176 -1.36 -11.74 -6.44
CA LEU A 176 0.07 -11.77 -6.15
C LEU A 176 0.78 -12.99 -6.76
N CYS A 177 0.03 -13.96 -7.29
CA CYS A 177 0.60 -15.11 -7.98
C CYS A 177 1.57 -14.65 -9.07
N TYR A 178 2.75 -15.29 -9.14
CA TYR A 178 3.76 -14.97 -10.16
C TYR A 178 3.21 -15.14 -11.59
N GLU A 179 2.22 -16.02 -11.75
CA GLU A 179 1.46 -16.26 -12.97
C GLU A 179 0.69 -15.04 -13.50
N ASN A 180 0.59 -13.95 -12.73
CA ASN A 180 0.08 -12.69 -13.23
C ASN A 180 1.04 -12.00 -14.21
N VAL A 181 2.34 -12.30 -14.21
CA VAL A 181 3.30 -11.68 -15.16
C VAL A 181 2.87 -11.99 -16.59
N GLY A 182 2.53 -10.95 -17.36
CA GLY A 182 2.09 -11.12 -18.74
C GLY A 182 0.60 -11.51 -18.90
N TYR A 183 -0.17 -11.64 -17.81
CA TYR A 183 -1.54 -12.15 -17.89
C TYR A 183 -2.49 -11.18 -18.59
N ALA A 184 -3.28 -11.66 -19.57
CA ALA A 184 -4.19 -10.83 -20.36
C ALA A 184 -5.35 -10.23 -19.56
N GLY A 185 -5.65 -10.77 -18.38
CA GLY A 185 -6.80 -10.33 -17.59
C GLY A 185 -8.14 -10.79 -18.17
N ARG A 186 -9.21 -10.31 -17.54
CA ARG A 186 -10.62 -10.52 -17.86
C ARG A 186 -11.45 -9.52 -17.02
N VAL A 187 -12.74 -9.40 -17.29
CA VAL A 187 -13.61 -8.41 -16.60
C VAL A 187 -13.53 -8.48 -15.06
N ASN A 188 -13.31 -9.67 -14.50
CA ASN A 188 -13.20 -9.89 -13.05
C ASN A 188 -11.76 -10.08 -12.54
N SER A 189 -10.72 -9.95 -13.39
CA SER A 189 -9.31 -10.10 -13.01
C SER A 189 -8.43 -9.17 -13.86
N PRO A 190 -7.63 -8.28 -13.25
CA PRO A 190 -6.95 -7.22 -13.99
C PRO A 190 -5.93 -7.76 -15.00
N ALA A 191 -5.75 -7.04 -16.12
CA ALA A 191 -4.67 -7.29 -17.06
C ALA A 191 -3.31 -6.90 -16.47
N ARG A 192 -2.28 -7.62 -16.89
CA ARG A 192 -0.90 -7.57 -16.41
C ARG A 192 0.11 -7.87 -17.53
N GLN A 193 -0.28 -7.64 -18.79
CA GLN A 193 0.61 -7.83 -19.95
C GLN A 193 1.82 -6.89 -19.91
N ASN A 194 1.66 -5.70 -19.35
CA ASN A 194 2.70 -4.71 -19.10
C ASN A 194 3.37 -4.82 -17.71
N HIS A 195 3.02 -5.86 -16.93
CA HIS A 195 3.55 -6.08 -15.58
C HIS A 195 4.85 -6.86 -15.60
N ARG A 196 5.84 -6.45 -14.81
CA ARG A 196 7.12 -7.15 -14.63
C ARG A 196 7.46 -7.27 -13.15
N VAL A 197 8.19 -8.32 -12.82
CA VAL A 197 8.56 -8.70 -11.46
C VAL A 197 10.04 -9.05 -11.46
N ILE A 198 10.80 -8.48 -10.52
CA ILE A 198 12.20 -8.84 -10.33
C ILE A 198 12.28 -10.13 -9.51
N SER A 199 13.06 -11.09 -10.00
CA SER A 199 13.28 -12.36 -9.31
C SER A 199 14.32 -12.21 -8.20
N LEU A 200 13.94 -12.51 -6.95
CA LEU A 200 14.81 -12.44 -5.77
C LEU A 200 14.95 -13.81 -5.08
N LYS A 201 16.06 -13.98 -4.35
CA LYS A 201 16.22 -15.03 -3.35
C LYS A 201 16.11 -14.42 -1.96
N ILE A 202 15.10 -14.85 -1.18
CA ILE A 202 14.89 -14.42 0.20
C ILE A 202 14.84 -15.66 1.08
N ASN A 203 15.72 -15.72 2.08
CA ASN A 203 15.90 -16.86 2.97
C ASN A 203 15.99 -18.21 2.18
N GLY A 204 16.76 -18.21 1.09
CA GLY A 204 16.97 -19.37 0.21
C GLY A 204 15.80 -19.74 -0.72
N THR A 205 14.66 -19.05 -0.64
CA THR A 205 13.45 -19.33 -1.44
C THR A 205 13.21 -18.30 -2.55
N ASP A 206 12.38 -18.63 -3.53
CA ASP A 206 12.09 -17.78 -4.69
C ASP A 206 10.99 -16.75 -4.41
N TRP A 207 11.32 -15.47 -4.58
CA TRP A 207 10.42 -14.34 -4.35
C TRP A 207 10.36 -13.43 -5.58
N GLY A 208 9.27 -12.68 -5.68
CA GLY A 208 9.07 -11.63 -6.66
C GLY A 208 9.01 -10.26 -5.99
N LEU A 209 9.72 -9.28 -6.54
CA LEU A 209 9.58 -7.88 -6.19
C LEU A 209 8.81 -7.14 -7.28
N GLN A 210 7.75 -6.44 -6.90
CA GLN A 210 7.00 -5.54 -7.77
C GLN A 210 6.68 -4.23 -7.06
N TYR A 211 6.31 -3.21 -7.83
CA TYR A 211 5.67 -2.02 -7.27
C TYR A 211 4.16 -2.18 -7.15
N SER A 212 3.55 -1.41 -6.25
CA SER A 212 2.09 -1.26 -6.20
C SER A 212 1.64 -0.35 -7.35
N PRO A 213 0.62 -0.72 -8.14
CA PRO A 213 0.13 0.12 -9.23
C PRO A 213 -0.61 1.37 -8.72
N TYR A 214 -0.94 1.43 -7.42
CA TYR A 214 -1.67 2.53 -6.78
C TYR A 214 -0.78 3.56 -6.08
N VAL A 215 0.50 3.23 -5.83
CA VAL A 215 1.55 4.14 -5.32
C VAL A 215 1.09 5.07 -4.19
N TYR A 216 0.97 4.55 -2.98
CA TYR A 216 0.61 5.37 -1.80
C TYR A 216 1.76 6.29 -1.34
N TYR A 217 3.01 5.90 -1.62
CA TYR A 217 4.23 6.64 -1.32
C TYR A 217 5.30 6.27 -2.35
N ASN A 218 6.42 7.01 -2.33
CA ASN A 218 7.51 6.81 -3.27
C ASN A 218 8.02 5.37 -3.24
N GLU A 219 8.11 4.74 -4.41
CA GLU A 219 8.59 3.36 -4.58
C GLU A 219 7.87 2.31 -3.70
N HIS A 220 6.57 2.50 -3.42
CA HIS A 220 5.76 1.50 -2.70
C HIS A 220 5.84 0.13 -3.40
N CYS A 221 6.57 -0.80 -2.80
CA CYS A 221 6.84 -2.12 -3.31
C CYS A 221 6.15 -3.24 -2.52
N ILE A 222 5.98 -4.36 -3.19
CA ILE A 222 5.43 -5.61 -2.67
C ILE A 222 6.44 -6.71 -2.98
N LEU A 223 6.90 -7.39 -1.93
CA LEU A 223 7.76 -8.56 -2.00
C LEU A 223 6.89 -9.78 -1.70
N PHE A 224 6.69 -10.68 -2.66
CA PHE A 224 5.78 -11.82 -2.51
C PHE A 224 6.46 -13.16 -2.81
N ASN A 225 6.06 -14.21 -2.10
CA ASN A 225 6.59 -15.55 -2.30
C ASN A 225 6.15 -16.05 -3.68
N LYS A 226 7.03 -16.60 -4.53
CA LYS A 226 6.55 -17.11 -5.84
C LYS A 226 5.62 -18.32 -5.68
N LYS A 227 5.70 -19.04 -4.57
CA LYS A 227 4.73 -20.08 -4.21
C LYS A 227 3.52 -19.44 -3.52
N HIS A 228 2.34 -19.87 -3.92
CA HIS A 228 1.09 -19.46 -3.28
C HIS A 228 0.92 -20.21 -1.95
N THR A 229 1.52 -19.67 -0.90
CA THR A 229 1.42 -20.18 0.47
C THR A 229 0.82 -19.10 1.37
N PRO A 230 -0.04 -19.43 2.34
CA PRO A 230 -0.55 -18.47 3.30
C PRO A 230 0.56 -17.72 4.03
N MET A 231 0.23 -16.49 4.42
CA MET A 231 1.11 -15.64 5.18
C MET A 231 1.22 -16.11 6.63
N VAL A 232 2.42 -16.05 7.20
CA VAL A 232 2.69 -16.41 8.60
C VAL A 232 3.69 -15.44 9.21
N ILE A 233 3.45 -15.00 10.44
CA ILE A 233 4.43 -14.27 11.25
C ILE A 233 5.09 -15.26 12.20
N ASP A 234 6.33 -15.63 11.94
CA ASP A 234 7.16 -16.46 12.81
C ASP A 234 8.62 -15.97 12.73
N ARG A 235 9.55 -16.73 13.33
CA ARG A 235 10.98 -16.43 13.23
C ARG A 235 11.42 -16.20 11.78
N SER A 236 10.95 -17.02 10.84
CA SER A 236 11.33 -16.92 9.43
C SER A 236 10.87 -15.63 8.78
N ALA A 237 9.77 -15.03 9.27
CA ALA A 237 9.32 -13.72 8.82
C ALA A 237 10.39 -12.65 9.11
N PHE A 238 10.97 -12.63 10.32
CA PHE A 238 12.03 -11.69 10.67
C PHE A 238 13.30 -11.91 9.83
N GLU A 239 13.68 -13.17 9.60
CA GLU A 239 14.81 -13.52 8.73
C GLU A 239 14.60 -13.02 7.29
N LYS A 240 13.40 -13.21 6.73
CA LYS A 240 13.03 -12.75 5.38
C LYS A 240 13.07 -11.22 5.28
N LEU A 241 12.54 -10.50 6.27
CA LEU A 241 12.55 -9.04 6.30
C LEU A 241 14.00 -8.51 6.31
N PHE A 242 14.87 -9.04 7.17
CA PHE A 242 16.27 -8.61 7.21
C PHE A 242 17.08 -9.03 5.99
N ASP A 243 16.79 -10.18 5.37
CA ASP A 243 17.45 -10.58 4.14
C ASP A 243 17.10 -9.66 2.96
N PHE A 244 15.86 -9.13 2.91
CA PHE A 244 15.49 -8.10 1.97
C PHE A 244 16.20 -6.77 2.26
N VAL A 245 16.15 -6.27 3.49
CA VAL A 245 16.78 -5.00 3.88
C VAL A 245 18.28 -5.01 3.66
N ARG A 246 18.94 -6.16 3.83
CA ARG A 246 20.35 -6.35 3.49
C ARG A 246 20.62 -6.15 1.99
N GLN A 247 19.70 -6.58 1.12
CA GLN A 247 19.82 -6.42 -0.33
C GLN A 247 19.46 -4.99 -0.78
N PHE A 248 18.48 -4.37 -0.12
CA PHE A 248 17.97 -3.03 -0.45
C PHE A 248 17.98 -2.12 0.79
N PRO A 249 19.16 -1.66 1.25
CA PRO A 249 19.30 -0.96 2.53
C PRO A 249 18.65 0.43 2.57
N HIS A 250 18.35 1.02 1.41
CA HIS A 250 17.60 2.28 1.30
C HIS A 250 16.08 2.10 1.45
N TYR A 251 15.58 0.86 1.47
CA TYR A 251 14.17 0.56 1.66
C TYR A 251 13.89 0.12 3.10
N PHE A 252 12.67 0.40 3.56
CA PHE A 252 12.06 -0.38 4.64
C PHE A 252 11.24 -1.53 4.04
N ILE A 253 10.96 -2.55 4.85
CA ILE A 253 10.04 -3.64 4.50
C ILE A 253 9.32 -4.08 5.78
N GLY A 254 8.04 -4.39 5.66
CA GLY A 254 7.24 -4.84 6.78
C GLY A 254 6.13 -5.77 6.36
N SER A 255 5.46 -6.32 7.36
CA SER A 255 4.43 -7.32 7.19
C SER A 255 3.16 -6.88 7.90
N ASN A 256 2.00 -7.04 7.26
CA ASN A 256 0.74 -7.00 7.99
C ASN A 256 0.72 -8.13 9.03
N ALA A 257 -0.12 -8.01 10.05
CA ALA A 257 -0.37 -9.14 10.95
C ALA A 257 -1.03 -10.31 10.20
N ASP A 258 -0.73 -11.54 10.62
CA ASP A 258 -1.25 -12.79 10.03
C ASP A 258 -2.65 -13.19 10.54
N LEU A 259 -3.19 -12.44 11.50
CA LEU A 259 -4.55 -12.65 12.01
C LEU A 259 -5.58 -11.77 11.28
N PRO A 260 -6.85 -12.21 11.17
CA PRO A 260 -7.95 -11.40 10.66
C PRO A 260 -8.11 -10.08 11.45
N ILE A 261 -8.81 -9.11 10.86
CA ILE A 261 -9.14 -7.78 11.45
C ILE A 261 -7.93 -6.82 11.53
N VAL A 262 -6.73 -7.31 11.90
CA VAL A 262 -5.54 -6.48 12.17
C VAL A 262 -4.65 -6.18 10.94
N GLY A 263 -5.25 -6.04 9.74
CA GLY A 263 -4.62 -5.29 8.64
C GLY A 263 -4.28 -6.05 7.34
N GLY A 264 -4.45 -7.36 7.26
CA GLY A 264 -4.20 -8.12 6.02
C GLY A 264 -5.42 -8.13 5.07
N SER A 265 -5.26 -7.67 3.82
CA SER A 265 -6.26 -7.83 2.76
C SER A 265 -6.09 -9.11 1.92
N ILE A 266 -4.88 -9.68 1.93
CA ILE A 266 -4.52 -10.93 1.22
C ILE A 266 -3.73 -11.83 2.18
N LEU A 267 -4.42 -12.57 3.03
CA LEU A 267 -3.78 -13.53 3.95
C LEU A 267 -3.42 -14.86 3.28
N SER A 268 -4.03 -15.15 2.12
CA SER A 268 -3.86 -16.41 1.39
C SER A 268 -2.52 -16.55 0.67
N HIS A 269 -1.76 -15.47 0.52
CA HIS A 269 -0.48 -15.46 -0.17
C HIS A 269 0.53 -14.59 0.59
N GLU A 270 1.59 -15.22 1.09
CA GLU A 270 2.69 -14.61 1.83
C GLU A 270 3.34 -13.49 1.02
N HIS A 271 3.32 -12.29 1.60
CA HIS A 271 3.93 -11.11 1.04
C HIS A 271 4.29 -10.09 2.13
N PHE A 272 5.19 -9.19 1.78
CA PHE A 272 5.63 -8.05 2.55
C PHE A 272 5.46 -6.77 1.72
N GLN A 273 5.34 -5.64 2.40
CA GLN A 273 5.21 -4.33 1.77
C GLN A 273 6.35 -3.42 2.23
N GLY A 274 6.86 -2.58 1.33
CA GLY A 274 8.02 -1.74 1.62
C GLY A 274 8.17 -0.62 0.61
N GLY A 275 9.33 0.01 0.62
CA GLY A 275 9.70 1.02 -0.37
C GLY A 275 10.66 2.06 0.19
N HIS A 276 10.90 3.10 -0.60
CA HIS A 276 11.83 4.17 -0.27
C HIS A 276 11.09 5.38 0.29
N TYR A 277 10.71 5.27 1.57
CA TYR A 277 10.00 6.33 2.27
C TYR A 277 10.24 6.28 3.77
N THR A 278 10.20 7.43 4.44
CA THR A 278 10.38 7.56 5.89
C THR A 278 9.11 8.11 6.52
N PHE A 279 8.29 7.22 7.05
CA PHE A 279 7.04 7.56 7.73
C PHE A 279 7.25 8.17 9.12
N ALA A 280 6.19 8.78 9.66
CA ALA A 280 6.15 9.37 11.00
C ALA A 280 6.65 8.43 12.10
N MET A 281 6.18 7.17 12.14
CA MET A 281 6.60 6.19 13.15
C MET A 281 8.11 5.90 13.09
N ALA A 282 8.68 5.90 11.88
CA ALA A 282 10.13 5.72 11.73
C ALA A 282 10.91 6.92 12.31
N LYS A 283 10.36 8.13 12.28
CA LYS A 283 10.99 9.32 12.87
C LYS A 283 10.73 9.43 14.37
N ALA A 284 9.67 8.79 14.88
CA ALA A 284 9.27 8.86 16.27
C ALA A 284 10.40 8.37 17.20
N PRO A 285 10.70 9.11 18.28
CA PRO A 285 11.77 8.76 19.21
C PRO A 285 11.39 7.58 20.08
N VAL A 286 12.40 6.90 20.62
CA VAL A 286 12.24 6.03 21.78
C VAL A 286 12.00 6.93 23.00
N GLU A 287 10.85 6.79 23.65
CA GLU A 287 10.53 7.55 24.88
C GLU A 287 11.01 6.85 26.15
N GLU A 288 11.13 5.53 26.11
CA GLU A 288 11.59 4.74 27.23
C GLU A 288 12.51 3.62 26.77
N LYS A 289 13.69 3.52 27.36
CA LYS A 289 14.63 2.43 27.11
C LYS A 289 14.25 1.22 27.94
N ILE A 290 14.30 0.05 27.33
CA ILE A 290 14.05 -1.24 28.00
C ILE A 290 15.23 -2.17 27.76
N VAL A 291 15.41 -3.15 28.65
CA VAL A 291 16.46 -4.16 28.53
C VAL A 291 15.80 -5.53 28.60
N PHE A 292 16.15 -6.39 27.64
CA PHE A 292 15.73 -7.79 27.65
C PHE A 292 16.85 -8.69 28.16
N LYS A 293 16.55 -9.51 29.16
CA LYS A 293 17.48 -10.45 29.79
C LYS A 293 18.02 -11.44 28.75
N GLY A 294 19.35 -11.53 28.66
CA GLY A 294 20.07 -12.32 27.66
C GLY A 294 20.29 -11.62 26.32
N PHE A 295 19.83 -10.37 26.18
CA PHE A 295 19.98 -9.53 24.98
C PHE A 295 20.44 -8.12 25.37
N GLU A 296 21.28 -7.99 26.40
CA GLU A 296 21.79 -6.72 26.91
C GLU A 296 22.63 -5.95 25.87
N ASN A 297 23.05 -6.62 24.80
CA ASN A 297 23.76 -6.04 23.66
C ASN A 297 22.83 -5.43 22.60
N VAL A 298 21.51 -5.63 22.68
CA VAL A 298 20.51 -5.07 21.76
C VAL A 298 19.92 -3.80 22.36
N ASP A 299 19.97 -2.67 21.66
CA ASP A 299 19.25 -1.48 22.15
C ASP A 299 17.76 -1.71 21.90
N ALA A 300 16.96 -1.56 22.95
CA ALA A 300 15.52 -1.74 22.90
C ALA A 300 14.80 -0.56 23.57
N GLY A 301 13.59 -0.25 23.09
CA GLY A 301 12.78 0.79 23.70
C GLY A 301 11.35 0.86 23.21
N ILE A 302 10.52 1.52 24.01
CA ILE A 302 9.13 1.88 23.68
C ILE A 302 9.16 3.16 22.85
N VAL A 303 8.50 3.15 21.69
CA VAL A 303 8.44 4.30 20.78
C VAL A 303 7.33 5.25 21.23
N LYS A 304 7.57 6.56 21.15
CA LYS A 304 6.54 7.60 21.31
C LYS A 304 5.55 7.59 20.14
N TRP A 305 4.65 6.62 20.13
CA TRP A 305 3.70 6.35 19.06
C TRP A 305 2.33 5.96 19.65
N PRO A 306 1.19 6.27 18.99
CA PRO A 306 -0.15 5.97 19.51
C PRO A 306 -0.42 4.47 19.66
N MET A 307 0.24 3.64 18.84
CA MET A 307 0.20 2.19 18.98
C MET A 307 1.36 1.67 19.85
N SER A 308 1.21 0.47 20.40
CA SER A 308 2.22 -0.16 21.26
C SER A 308 3.36 -0.75 20.43
N VAL A 309 4.50 -0.07 20.40
CA VAL A 309 5.65 -0.43 19.57
C VAL A 309 6.90 -0.64 20.42
N ILE A 310 7.52 -1.80 20.25
CA ILE A 310 8.88 -2.08 20.74
C ILE A 310 9.83 -1.91 19.56
N ARG A 311 10.77 -0.97 19.65
CA ARG A 311 11.86 -0.82 18.68
C ARG A 311 13.10 -1.51 19.21
N ILE A 312 13.71 -2.35 18.40
CA ILE A 312 15.01 -2.98 18.68
C ILE A 312 16.02 -2.66 17.56
N ASN A 313 17.29 -2.46 17.91
CA ASN A 313 18.35 -2.28 16.93
C ASN A 313 19.68 -2.94 17.33
N ASN A 314 20.44 -3.40 16.33
CA ASN A 314 21.73 -4.04 16.50
C ASN A 314 22.52 -4.04 15.18
N GLU A 315 23.83 -4.22 15.24
CA GLU A 315 24.65 -4.51 14.05
C GLU A 315 24.49 -5.97 13.60
N ASP A 316 24.27 -6.90 14.53
CA ASP A 316 23.98 -8.29 14.26
C ASP A 316 22.47 -8.54 14.09
N LYS A 317 22.07 -8.81 12.84
CA LYS A 317 20.68 -9.18 12.53
C LYS A 317 20.22 -10.43 13.27
N ASN A 318 21.11 -11.39 13.60
CA ASN A 318 20.70 -12.64 14.24
C ASN A 318 20.26 -12.40 15.68
N ALA A 319 20.96 -11.53 16.41
CA ALA A 319 20.53 -11.08 17.74
C ALA A 319 19.13 -10.44 17.71
N LEU A 320 18.82 -9.67 16.66
CA LEU A 320 17.47 -9.10 16.48
C LEU A 320 16.42 -10.15 16.15
N VAL A 321 16.72 -11.12 15.29
CA VAL A 321 15.82 -12.23 14.97
C VAL A 321 15.52 -13.06 16.22
N ASP A 322 16.54 -13.37 17.01
CA ASP A 322 16.41 -14.14 18.25
C ASP A 322 15.54 -13.41 19.29
N LEU A 323 15.78 -12.12 19.50
CA LEU A 323 14.97 -11.31 20.42
C LEU A 323 13.54 -11.13 19.92
N ALA A 324 13.35 -10.86 18.62
CA ALA A 324 12.02 -10.71 18.03
C ALA A 324 11.19 -12.00 18.13
N ASP A 325 11.82 -13.16 17.91
CA ASP A 325 11.18 -14.47 18.09
C ASP A 325 10.83 -14.73 19.56
N LYS A 326 11.70 -14.35 20.51
CA LYS A 326 11.40 -14.40 21.95
C LYS A 326 10.18 -13.54 22.30
N ILE A 327 10.14 -12.29 21.84
CA ILE A 327 9.02 -11.35 22.08
C ILE A 327 7.74 -11.89 21.45
N LEU A 328 7.78 -12.35 20.20
CA LEU A 328 6.61 -12.90 19.49
C LEU A 328 6.02 -14.11 20.22
N LYS A 329 6.86 -15.07 20.62
CA LYS A 329 6.43 -16.27 21.35
C LYS A 329 5.85 -15.92 22.72
N ALA A 330 6.43 -14.95 23.42
CA ALA A 330 5.90 -14.47 24.67
C ALA A 330 4.53 -13.80 24.47
N TRP A 331 4.43 -12.86 23.51
CA TRP A 331 3.20 -12.14 23.19
C TRP A 331 2.04 -13.06 22.81
N ARG A 332 2.29 -14.05 21.94
CA ARG A 332 1.27 -15.02 21.51
C ARG A 332 0.64 -15.82 22.64
N GLY A 333 1.35 -16.02 23.74
CA GLY A 333 0.85 -16.73 24.92
C GLY A 333 0.56 -15.82 26.12
N TYR A 334 0.50 -14.50 25.92
CA TYR A 334 0.33 -13.53 27.00
C TYR A 334 -1.14 -13.11 27.16
N THR A 335 -1.67 -13.29 28.36
CA THR A 335 -2.98 -12.78 28.78
C THR A 335 -2.78 -11.85 29.98
N ASP A 336 -3.39 -10.68 29.91
CA ASP A 336 -3.50 -9.69 30.98
C ASP A 336 -4.94 -9.18 30.99
N GLU A 337 -5.77 -9.79 31.84
CA GLU A 337 -7.20 -9.48 31.93
C GLU A 337 -7.46 -8.04 32.39
N GLU A 338 -6.59 -7.48 33.23
CA GLU A 338 -6.70 -6.09 33.69
C GLU A 338 -6.51 -5.10 32.53
N ALA A 339 -5.69 -5.46 31.54
CA ALA A 339 -5.48 -4.69 30.32
C ALA A 339 -6.42 -5.10 29.17
N PHE A 340 -7.36 -6.02 29.41
CA PHE A 340 -8.24 -6.64 28.41
C PHE A 340 -7.48 -7.33 27.25
N ILE A 341 -6.29 -7.84 27.51
CA ILE A 341 -5.48 -8.57 26.54
C ILE A 341 -5.65 -10.06 26.78
N TYR A 342 -6.18 -10.76 25.78
CA TYR A 342 -6.29 -12.22 25.81
C TYR A 342 -5.47 -12.80 24.68
N ALA A 343 -4.64 -13.80 24.98
CA ALA A 343 -3.92 -14.55 23.96
C ALA A 343 -4.85 -15.39 23.07
N GLU A 344 -5.90 -15.96 23.66
CA GLU A 344 -6.84 -16.87 23.01
C GLU A 344 -8.21 -16.79 23.70
N THR A 345 -9.30 -16.84 22.92
CA THR A 345 -10.65 -17.10 23.45
C THR A 345 -11.33 -18.16 22.58
N GLU A 346 -12.02 -19.12 23.19
CA GLU A 346 -12.71 -20.22 22.49
C GLU A 346 -11.86 -21.01 21.47
N GLY A 347 -10.54 -21.06 21.68
CA GLY A 347 -9.59 -21.71 20.75
C GLY A 347 -9.09 -20.80 19.61
N GLU A 348 -9.58 -19.57 19.50
CA GLU A 348 -9.16 -18.58 18.51
C GLU A 348 -8.03 -17.69 19.07
N PRO A 349 -6.83 -17.68 18.45
CA PRO A 349 -5.72 -16.86 18.91
C PRO A 349 -5.91 -15.38 18.53
N HIS A 350 -5.47 -14.48 19.41
CA HIS A 350 -5.67 -13.04 19.20
C HIS A 350 -4.39 -12.23 19.08
N ASN A 351 -3.30 -12.65 19.73
CA ASN A 351 -2.06 -11.88 19.76
C ASN A 351 -1.16 -12.14 18.56
N THR A 352 -0.71 -11.08 17.90
CA THR A 352 0.29 -11.14 16.81
C THR A 352 1.09 -9.83 16.72
N ILE A 353 2.02 -9.74 15.78
CA ILE A 353 2.90 -8.59 15.60
C ILE A 353 2.85 -8.13 14.14
N THR A 354 2.89 -6.81 13.94
CA THR A 354 3.23 -6.18 12.66
C THR A 354 4.71 -5.78 12.71
N PRO A 355 5.63 -6.56 12.10
CA PRO A 355 7.05 -6.23 12.07
C PRO A 355 7.41 -5.29 10.91
N ILE A 356 8.29 -4.31 11.18
CA ILE A 356 8.85 -3.42 10.17
C ILE A 356 10.37 -3.32 10.32
N ALA A 357 11.10 -3.83 9.34
CA ALA A 357 12.56 -3.79 9.29
C ALA A 357 13.07 -2.65 8.39
N ARG A 358 14.22 -2.09 8.74
CA ARG A 358 14.98 -1.14 7.92
C ARG A 358 16.45 -1.10 8.34
N MET A 359 17.29 -0.51 7.50
CA MET A 359 18.61 -0.03 7.94
C MET A 359 18.47 1.41 8.46
N ARG A 360 19.18 1.73 9.55
CA ARG A 360 19.36 3.10 10.03
C ARG A 360 20.81 3.26 10.47
N ASP A 361 21.50 4.25 9.91
CA ASP A 361 22.88 4.59 10.29
C ASP A 361 23.83 3.38 10.31
N GLY A 362 23.68 2.47 9.33
CA GLY A 362 24.49 1.26 9.21
C GLY A 362 24.09 0.10 10.12
N ARG A 363 23.08 0.26 10.98
CA ARG A 363 22.55 -0.78 11.87
C ARG A 363 21.20 -1.30 11.39
N TYR A 364 20.88 -2.54 11.75
CA TYR A 364 19.55 -3.10 11.55
C TYR A 364 18.60 -2.57 12.62
N GLU A 365 17.39 -2.20 12.23
CA GLU A 365 16.32 -1.75 13.10
C GLU A 365 15.05 -2.56 12.80
N LEU A 366 14.33 -2.97 13.84
CA LEU A 366 13.04 -3.64 13.75
C LEU A 366 12.05 -2.99 14.72
N ASP A 367 10.95 -2.48 14.17
CA ASP A 367 9.78 -2.08 14.93
C ASP A 367 8.83 -3.29 15.04
N LEU A 368 8.49 -3.66 16.27
CA LEU A 368 7.52 -4.72 16.61
C LEU A 368 6.27 -4.05 17.15
N VAL A 369 5.25 -3.85 16.30
CA VAL A 369 3.96 -3.29 16.73
C VAL A 369 3.10 -4.44 17.25
N LEU A 370 2.76 -4.40 18.54
CA LEU A 370 1.91 -5.40 19.18
C LEU A 370 0.46 -5.23 18.71
N ARG A 371 -0.16 -6.33 18.26
CA ARG A 371 -1.52 -6.35 17.74
C ARG A 371 -2.34 -7.41 18.48
N ASN A 372 -3.63 -7.12 18.63
CA ASN A 372 -4.61 -8.06 19.13
C ASN A 372 -5.92 -7.90 18.33
N ASN A 373 -6.53 -9.00 17.88
CA ASN A 373 -7.73 -8.98 17.02
C ASN A 373 -9.05 -9.31 17.75
N ILE A 374 -9.06 -9.33 19.09
CA ILE A 374 -10.22 -9.69 19.89
C ILE A 374 -11.41 -8.78 19.56
N THR A 375 -12.60 -9.37 19.50
CA THR A 375 -13.87 -8.69 19.28
C THR A 375 -14.80 -8.85 20.48
N THR A 376 -15.73 -7.92 20.64
CA THR A 376 -16.83 -8.05 21.60
C THR A 376 -18.15 -7.72 20.91
N GLU A 377 -19.29 -7.93 21.58
CA GLU A 377 -20.60 -7.47 21.07
C GLU A 377 -20.62 -5.95 20.85
N GLU A 378 -19.95 -5.19 21.71
CA GLU A 378 -19.81 -3.73 21.61
C GLU A 378 -18.87 -3.32 20.46
N TYR A 379 -17.80 -4.08 20.25
CA TYR A 379 -16.77 -3.82 19.22
C TYR A 379 -16.64 -5.02 18.26
N PRO A 380 -17.61 -5.23 17.36
CA PRO A 380 -17.63 -6.38 16.45
C PRO A 380 -16.55 -6.29 15.37
N LEU A 381 -15.96 -5.11 15.16
CA LEU A 381 -14.84 -4.89 14.24
C LEU A 381 -13.47 -4.98 14.93
N GLY A 382 -13.43 -5.35 16.21
CA GLY A 382 -12.22 -5.44 17.02
C GLY A 382 -12.17 -4.38 18.12
N VAL A 383 -11.78 -4.78 19.33
CA VAL A 383 -11.55 -3.87 20.46
C VAL A 383 -10.40 -2.90 20.15
N TYR A 384 -9.35 -3.40 19.50
CA TYR A 384 -8.18 -2.64 19.09
C TYR A 384 -8.25 -2.24 17.60
N HIS A 385 -9.37 -1.60 17.24
CA HIS A 385 -9.69 -1.10 15.90
C HIS A 385 -10.51 0.21 16.05
N PRO A 386 -10.60 1.11 15.04
CA PRO A 386 -11.45 2.28 15.12
C PRO A 386 -12.89 1.95 15.51
N HIS A 387 -13.42 2.72 16.46
CA HIS A 387 -14.78 2.59 16.97
C HIS A 387 -15.74 3.48 16.19
N GLN A 388 -17.03 3.28 16.47
CA GLN A 388 -18.17 3.74 15.69
C GLN A 388 -18.15 5.25 15.44
N GLU A 389 -17.71 6.03 16.42
CA GLU A 389 -17.60 7.48 16.35
C GLU A 389 -16.53 7.98 15.37
N LEU A 390 -15.59 7.13 14.94
CA LEU A 390 -14.54 7.48 13.97
C LEU A 390 -14.86 6.97 12.54
N HIS A 391 -15.88 6.11 12.39
CA HIS A 391 -16.21 5.43 11.13
C HIS A 391 -16.65 6.38 10.02
N HIS A 392 -17.07 7.60 10.37
CA HIS A 392 -17.41 8.62 9.37
C HIS A 392 -16.20 8.98 8.51
N ILE A 393 -14.98 9.02 9.09
CA ILE A 393 -13.72 9.20 8.36
C ILE A 393 -13.11 7.85 7.95
N LYS A 394 -12.85 6.96 8.91
CA LYS A 394 -12.09 5.73 8.68
C LYS A 394 -12.71 4.56 9.44
N LYS A 395 -13.20 3.58 8.68
CA LYS A 395 -13.79 2.34 9.23
C LYS A 395 -12.97 1.10 8.88
N GLU A 396 -12.27 1.13 7.76
CA GLU A 396 -11.56 -0.03 7.21
C GLU A 396 -10.33 -0.37 8.06
N ASN A 397 -9.83 -1.60 7.92
CA ASN A 397 -8.68 -2.14 8.66
C ASN A 397 -7.46 -1.21 8.67
N ILE A 398 -6.70 -1.26 9.77
CA ILE A 398 -5.43 -0.55 9.95
C ILE A 398 -4.30 -1.50 9.54
N GLY A 399 -3.84 -1.33 8.29
CA GLY A 399 -2.75 -2.10 7.69
C GLY A 399 -1.38 -1.52 8.03
N LEU A 400 -0.34 -2.14 7.48
CA LEU A 400 1.07 -1.78 7.72
C LEU A 400 1.33 -0.28 7.53
N ILE A 401 0.84 0.31 6.44
CA ILE A 401 1.16 1.70 6.09
C ILE A 401 0.43 2.69 6.99
N GLU A 402 -0.79 2.36 7.41
CA GLU A 402 -1.54 3.13 8.42
C GLU A 402 -0.85 3.05 9.79
N VAL A 403 -0.40 1.85 10.22
CA VAL A 403 0.38 1.67 11.45
C VAL A 403 1.59 2.59 11.48
N MET A 404 2.26 2.78 10.33
CA MET A 404 3.44 3.62 10.21
C MET A 404 3.14 5.13 10.16
N GLY A 405 1.88 5.53 9.96
CA GLY A 405 1.44 6.93 10.00
C GLY A 405 0.91 7.50 8.68
N LEU A 406 0.58 6.67 7.68
CA LEU A 406 -0.08 7.10 6.45
C LEU A 406 -1.56 6.68 6.42
N ALA A 407 -2.47 7.64 6.54
CA ALA A 407 -3.90 7.40 6.42
C ALA A 407 -4.31 7.22 4.97
N VAL A 408 -4.76 6.03 4.59
CA VAL A 408 -5.45 5.80 3.31
C VAL A 408 -6.95 5.90 3.50
N LEU A 409 -7.50 7.03 3.06
CA LEU A 409 -8.91 7.37 3.21
C LEU A 409 -9.73 7.00 1.94
N PRO A 410 -11.02 6.66 2.09
CA PRO A 410 -11.86 6.23 0.97
C PRO A 410 -12.21 7.41 0.03
N SER A 411 -12.33 7.12 -1.27
CA SER A 411 -12.63 8.11 -2.33
C SER A 411 -13.86 8.98 -2.04
N ARG A 412 -14.89 8.41 -1.40
CA ARG A 412 -16.12 9.11 -0.98
C ARG A 412 -15.85 10.39 -0.17
N LEU A 413 -14.78 10.41 0.64
CA LEU A 413 -14.50 11.54 1.51
C LEU A 413 -14.21 12.82 0.72
N LYS A 414 -13.73 12.74 -0.52
CA LYS A 414 -13.52 13.94 -1.33
C LYS A 414 -14.82 14.74 -1.48
N GLY A 415 -15.87 14.10 -2.01
CA GLY A 415 -17.16 14.75 -2.22
C GLY A 415 -17.85 15.10 -0.91
N GLU A 416 -17.72 14.25 0.12
CA GLU A 416 -18.26 14.52 1.45
C GLU A 416 -17.60 15.75 2.09
N MET A 417 -16.28 15.91 2.00
CA MET A 417 -15.55 17.06 2.58
C MET A 417 -15.76 18.35 1.78
N GLU A 418 -15.87 18.28 0.45
CA GLU A 418 -16.25 19.43 -0.38
C GLU A 418 -17.64 19.95 0.01
N LYS A 419 -18.61 19.04 0.16
CA LYS A 419 -19.98 19.40 0.56
C LYS A 419 -20.03 19.90 2.01
N LEU A 420 -19.32 19.24 2.92
CA LEU A 420 -19.24 19.64 4.33
C LEU A 420 -18.65 21.04 4.47
N ALA A 421 -17.57 21.35 3.75
CA ALA A 421 -16.96 22.68 3.75
C ALA A 421 -17.95 23.77 3.32
N GLN A 422 -18.67 23.52 2.21
CA GLN A 422 -19.69 24.45 1.72
C GLN A 422 -20.79 24.69 2.77
N VAL A 423 -21.38 23.61 3.29
CA VAL A 423 -22.53 23.68 4.20
C VAL A 423 -22.16 24.33 5.53
N LEU A 424 -20.98 24.03 6.09
CA LEU A 424 -20.51 24.65 7.33
C LEU A 424 -20.40 26.18 7.21
N VAL A 425 -19.99 26.68 6.05
CA VAL A 425 -19.83 28.12 5.81
C VAL A 425 -21.18 28.81 5.56
N THR A 426 -22.09 28.18 4.80
CA THR A 426 -23.34 28.83 4.38
C THR A 426 -24.51 28.61 5.32
N GLU A 427 -24.58 27.45 5.97
CA GLU A 427 -25.72 27.02 6.79
C GLU A 427 -25.34 26.63 8.23
N GLY A 428 -24.04 26.50 8.52
CA GLY A 428 -23.55 26.05 9.82
C GLY A 428 -23.81 24.57 10.10
N THR A 429 -23.66 24.18 11.36
CA THR A 429 -23.78 22.77 11.81
C THR A 429 -25.19 22.21 11.63
N GLU A 430 -26.22 23.05 11.77
CA GLU A 430 -27.61 22.67 11.51
C GLU A 430 -27.84 22.28 10.02
N GLY A 431 -27.12 22.92 9.10
CA GLY A 431 -27.11 22.54 7.69
C GLY A 431 -26.59 21.11 7.50
N VAL A 432 -25.50 20.76 8.20
CA VAL A 432 -24.87 19.43 8.12
C VAL A 432 -25.84 18.32 8.55
N ARG A 433 -26.60 18.54 9.63
CA ARG A 433 -27.60 17.57 10.12
C ARG A 433 -28.74 17.32 9.13
N ARG A 434 -29.05 18.27 8.25
CA ARG A 434 -30.15 18.16 7.28
C ARG A 434 -29.72 17.54 5.95
N ASP A 435 -28.42 17.48 5.67
CA ASP A 435 -27.90 16.97 4.41
C ASP A 435 -27.53 15.48 4.52
N LYS A 436 -28.27 14.62 3.82
CA LYS A 436 -28.12 13.16 3.87
C LYS A 436 -26.72 12.65 3.52
N LEU A 437 -25.95 13.38 2.72
CA LEU A 437 -24.59 12.95 2.33
C LEU A 437 -23.61 13.10 3.49
N ILE A 438 -23.77 14.16 4.28
CA ILE A 438 -22.81 14.59 5.31
C ILE A 438 -23.37 14.51 6.73
N GLU A 439 -24.61 14.10 6.93
CA GLU A 439 -25.27 13.97 8.25
C GLU A 439 -24.43 13.16 9.24
N LYS A 440 -23.78 12.09 8.79
CA LYS A 440 -22.85 11.27 9.58
C LYS A 440 -21.63 12.01 10.12
N HIS A 441 -21.37 13.23 9.66
CA HIS A 441 -20.30 14.11 10.13
C HIS A 441 -20.81 15.15 11.13
N ALA A 442 -22.12 15.24 11.39
CA ALA A 442 -22.71 16.37 12.11
C ALA A 442 -22.13 16.57 13.52
N ASP A 443 -22.03 15.51 14.32
CA ASP A 443 -21.50 15.59 15.69
C ASP A 443 -20.04 16.06 15.68
N TRP A 444 -19.23 15.52 14.76
CA TRP A 444 -17.86 15.98 14.53
C TRP A 444 -17.80 17.45 14.07
N ALA A 445 -18.68 17.86 13.16
CA ALA A 445 -18.76 19.24 12.67
C ALA A 445 -19.09 20.24 13.80
N GLU A 446 -19.95 19.84 14.75
CA GLU A 446 -20.24 20.63 15.95
C GLU A 446 -19.02 20.75 16.87
N GLU A 447 -18.29 19.67 17.09
CA GLU A 447 -17.05 19.71 17.87
C GLU A 447 -16.02 20.64 17.25
N ILE A 448 -15.84 20.58 15.92
CA ILE A 448 -14.90 21.45 15.19
C ILE A 448 -15.33 22.91 15.30
N SER A 449 -16.62 23.19 15.11
CA SER A 449 -17.17 24.55 15.13
C SER A 449 -17.10 25.20 16.52
N LYS A 450 -17.09 24.39 17.60
CA LYS A 450 -16.85 24.89 18.97
C LYS A 450 -15.39 25.29 19.21
N LYS A 451 -14.44 24.67 18.49
CA LYS A 451 -13.00 24.87 18.67
C LYS A 451 -12.42 25.90 17.70
N ASN A 452 -13.08 26.12 16.57
CA ASN A 452 -12.57 26.93 15.46
C ASN A 452 -13.62 27.93 14.99
N SER A 453 -13.20 29.14 14.62
CA SER A 453 -14.04 30.04 13.84
C SER A 453 -13.93 29.66 12.36
N ILE A 454 -14.96 29.02 11.82
CA ILE A 454 -14.98 28.52 10.44
C ILE A 454 -15.43 29.62 9.49
N THR A 455 -14.63 29.89 8.45
CA THR A 455 -14.92 30.85 7.39
C THR A 455 -14.69 30.21 6.01
N ALA A 456 -15.13 30.90 4.95
CA ALA A 456 -14.91 30.45 3.58
C ALA A 456 -13.41 30.27 3.26
N GLU A 457 -12.56 31.07 3.87
CA GLU A 457 -11.12 31.09 3.63
C GLU A 457 -10.37 29.96 4.33
N ASN A 458 -10.86 29.49 5.49
CA ASN A 458 -10.10 28.53 6.32
C ASN A 458 -10.72 27.13 6.43
N VAL A 459 -11.97 26.94 5.99
CA VAL A 459 -12.72 25.70 6.25
C VAL A 459 -11.99 24.44 5.74
N HIS A 460 -11.33 24.50 4.58
CA HIS A 460 -10.61 23.36 4.04
C HIS A 460 -9.38 22.99 4.87
N GLU A 461 -8.63 23.97 5.36
CA GLU A 461 -7.47 23.74 6.22
C GLU A 461 -7.91 23.17 7.57
N VAL A 462 -8.99 23.71 8.14
CA VAL A 462 -9.58 23.20 9.40
C VAL A 462 -10.00 21.75 9.23
N LEU A 463 -10.73 21.40 8.17
CA LEU A 463 -11.15 20.02 7.92
C LEU A 463 -9.95 19.09 7.71
N GLN A 464 -8.93 19.50 6.94
CA GLN A 464 -7.72 18.71 6.73
C GLN A 464 -6.96 18.41 8.04
N LYS A 465 -6.84 19.42 8.92
CA LYS A 465 -6.23 19.27 10.24
C LYS A 465 -7.04 18.33 11.13
N GLU A 466 -8.35 18.53 11.20
CA GLU A 466 -9.24 17.73 12.04
C GLU A 466 -9.34 16.28 11.58
N ILE A 467 -9.27 16.01 10.27
CA ILE A 467 -9.12 14.63 9.74
C ILE A 467 -7.84 13.98 10.28
N GLY A 468 -6.73 14.72 10.33
CA GLY A 468 -5.48 14.24 10.91
C GLY A 468 -5.61 13.89 12.39
N ILE A 469 -6.33 14.71 13.16
CA ILE A 469 -6.64 14.44 14.58
C ILE A 469 -7.49 13.19 14.73
N VAL A 470 -8.53 13.03 13.88
CA VAL A 470 -9.36 11.80 13.86
C VAL A 470 -8.49 10.58 13.52
N PHE A 471 -7.55 10.69 12.58
CA PHE A 471 -6.67 9.58 12.25
C PHE A 471 -5.67 9.25 13.37
N ALA A 472 -5.16 10.25 14.10
CA ALA A 472 -4.37 9.98 15.30
C ALA A 472 -5.16 9.16 16.34
N LYS A 473 -6.41 9.53 16.60
CA LYS A 473 -7.33 8.77 17.47
C LYS A 473 -7.59 7.35 16.94
N VAL A 474 -7.74 7.19 15.63
CA VAL A 474 -7.84 5.87 14.98
C VAL A 474 -6.65 4.97 15.35
N LEU A 475 -5.43 5.51 15.36
CA LEU A 475 -4.24 4.76 15.77
C LEU A 475 -4.21 4.48 17.29
N GLU A 476 -4.69 5.41 18.12
CA GLU A 476 -4.81 5.22 19.57
C GLU A 476 -5.83 4.11 19.92
N HIS A 477 -6.92 4.01 19.17
CA HIS A 477 -7.88 2.92 19.28
C HIS A 477 -7.22 1.58 18.95
N ALA A 478 -6.37 1.56 17.91
CA ALA A 478 -5.65 0.37 17.47
C ALA A 478 -4.48 -0.05 18.38
N GLY A 479 -4.02 0.81 19.30
CA GLY A 479 -2.99 0.48 20.28
C GLY A 479 -3.53 -0.44 21.40
N VAL A 480 -2.81 -1.54 21.67
CA VAL A 480 -3.20 -2.52 22.72
C VAL A 480 -3.00 -1.97 24.13
N TYR A 481 -1.90 -1.25 24.35
CA TYR A 481 -1.63 -0.48 25.56
C TYR A 481 -1.95 0.99 25.31
N LYS A 482 -2.91 1.53 26.06
CA LYS A 482 -3.32 2.94 25.94
C LYS A 482 -2.23 3.85 26.51
N ARG A 483 -2.12 5.07 25.95
CA ARG A 483 -1.12 6.07 26.35
C ARG A 483 -1.53 6.83 27.62
N ASN A 484 -1.84 6.08 28.67
CA ASN A 484 -2.14 6.57 30.01
C ASN A 484 -1.31 5.78 31.04
N LYS A 485 -1.48 6.10 32.34
CA LYS A 485 -0.68 5.45 33.41
C LYS A 485 -0.91 3.94 33.48
N ASP A 486 -2.15 3.50 33.32
CA ASP A 486 -2.52 2.09 33.44
C ASP A 486 -1.99 1.28 32.26
N GLY A 487 -2.13 1.80 31.04
CA GLY A 487 -1.58 1.17 29.84
C GLY A 487 -0.06 1.13 29.85
N LYS A 488 0.61 2.15 30.39
CA LYS A 488 2.05 2.11 30.61
C LYS A 488 2.46 0.99 31.57
N ALA A 489 1.83 0.93 32.74
CA ALA A 489 2.12 -0.12 33.72
C ALA A 489 1.84 -1.53 33.16
N ALA A 490 0.78 -1.69 32.38
CA ALA A 490 0.48 -2.95 31.69
C ALA A 490 1.53 -3.31 30.63
N PHE A 491 2.08 -2.33 29.92
CA PHE A 491 3.17 -2.59 28.98
C PHE A 491 4.45 -3.02 29.72
N GLU A 492 4.80 -2.36 30.82
CA GLU A 492 5.93 -2.76 31.68
C GLU A 492 5.78 -4.20 32.19
N ARG A 493 4.57 -4.60 32.63
CA ARG A 493 4.29 -6.00 33.03
C ARG A 493 4.57 -7.00 31.91
N PHE A 494 4.25 -6.65 30.66
CA PHE A 494 4.55 -7.52 29.52
C PHE A 494 6.07 -7.60 29.28
N ILE A 495 6.81 -6.49 29.36
CA ILE A 495 8.27 -6.52 29.25
C ILE A 495 8.89 -7.42 30.33
N ASP A 496 8.41 -7.32 31.58
CA ASP A 496 8.84 -8.18 32.67
C ASP A 496 8.48 -9.65 32.42
N TYR A 497 7.30 -9.92 31.86
CA TYR A 497 6.90 -11.27 31.47
C TYR A 497 7.85 -11.87 30.42
N VAL A 498 8.26 -11.08 29.41
CA VAL A 498 9.26 -11.52 28.42
C VAL A 498 10.60 -11.82 29.10
N ASN A 499 11.02 -11.03 30.09
CA ASN A 499 12.27 -11.24 30.82
C ASN A 499 12.29 -12.49 31.72
N ASN A 500 11.13 -12.94 32.15
CA ASN A 500 10.96 -14.12 32.99
C ASN A 500 10.79 -15.44 32.21
N LYS A 501 10.65 -15.36 30.87
CA LYS A 501 10.79 -16.51 29.96
C LYS A 501 12.22 -16.62 29.43
#